data_AF-A0A1Y4LVA5-F1
#
_entry.id   AF-A0A1Y4LVA5-F1
#
_cell.length_a   1.000
_cell.length_b   1.000
_cell.length_c   1.000
_cell.angle_alpha   90.00
_cell.angle_beta   90.00
_cell.angle_gamma   90.00
#
_symmetry.space_group_name_H-M   'P 1'
#
loop_
_entity.id
_entity.type
_entity.pdbx_description
1 polymer ?
#
loop_
_entity_poly.entity_id
_entity_poly.type
_entity_poly.pdbx_seq_one_letter_code
_entity_poly.pdbx_strand_id
1 'polypeptide(L)'
;MEKSKRKNMYLLANKKVHESLLFTNPYIKYVLMKNERKPQFIIGIYDVIDEINCVYEPHPDNAPVFLEDLEYKHHIFSEETEACEEGYILSLISEGYEPVFIDIQTHVKLWDFIDYHMDTVDSEKATILCYLKYCRSSGISPDLLSEYSDITINDLYAIYMENEKLGDKDHE
;
A
#
# COMPACT_ATOMS: atom_id res chain seq x y z
N MET A 1 -1.05 6.85 -12.50
CA MET A 1 -2.51 6.76 -12.74
C MET A 1 -3.22 8.08 -12.41
N GLU A 2 -4.12 8.57 -13.28
CA GLU A 2 -4.92 9.79 -13.05
C GLU A 2 -5.93 9.64 -11.90
N LYS A 3 -6.23 10.74 -11.20
CA LYS A 3 -7.14 10.77 -10.03
C LYS A 3 -8.55 10.25 -10.34
N SER A 4 -9.11 10.58 -11.51
CA SER A 4 -10.41 10.09 -11.99
C SER A 4 -10.41 8.58 -12.18
N LYS A 5 -9.34 8.03 -12.80
CA LYS A 5 -9.16 6.60 -12.98
C LYS A 5 -9.03 5.87 -11.64
N ARG A 6 -8.26 6.41 -10.68
CA ARG A 6 -8.17 5.84 -9.32
C ARG A 6 -9.54 5.72 -8.65
N LYS A 7 -10.34 6.80 -8.70
CA LYS A 7 -11.70 6.79 -8.13
C LYS A 7 -12.56 5.69 -8.74
N ASN A 8 -12.53 5.52 -10.07
CA ASN A 8 -13.31 4.48 -10.73
C ASN A 8 -12.83 3.06 -10.36
N MET A 9 -11.51 2.86 -10.25
CA MET A 9 -10.94 1.57 -9.82
C MET A 9 -11.29 1.24 -8.37
N TYR A 10 -11.28 2.24 -7.48
CA TYR A 10 -11.73 2.08 -6.10
C TYR A 10 -13.21 1.68 -6.04
N LEU A 11 -14.09 2.35 -6.80
CA LEU A 11 -15.52 2.01 -6.85
C LEU A 11 -15.75 0.58 -7.37
N LEU A 12 -14.95 0.15 -8.35
CA LEU A 12 -15.02 -1.21 -8.87
C LEU A 12 -14.55 -2.25 -7.85
N ALA A 13 -13.45 -1.99 -7.14
CA ALA A 13 -12.96 -2.83 -6.05
C ALA A 13 -14.00 -2.93 -4.92
N ASN A 14 -14.55 -1.80 -4.48
CA ASN A 14 -15.57 -1.76 -3.43
C ASN A 14 -16.83 -2.53 -3.84
N LYS A 15 -17.28 -2.38 -5.09
CA LYS A 15 -18.40 -3.17 -5.63
C LYS A 15 -18.13 -4.67 -5.53
N LYS A 16 -16.92 -5.12 -5.88
CA LYS A 16 -16.53 -6.55 -5.80
C LYS A 16 -16.53 -7.08 -4.37
N VAL A 17 -16.11 -6.27 -3.40
CA VAL A 17 -16.18 -6.62 -1.96
C VAL A 17 -17.63 -6.82 -1.53
N HIS A 18 -18.54 -5.91 -1.89
CA HIS A 18 -19.95 -6.06 -1.52
C HIS A 18 -20.65 -7.22 -2.25
N GLU A 19 -20.28 -7.50 -3.50
CA GLU A 19 -20.85 -8.61 -4.28
C GLU A 19 -20.37 -9.99 -3.78
N SER A 20 -19.26 -10.08 -3.04
CA SER A 20 -18.75 -11.35 -2.53
C SER A 20 -19.63 -11.95 -1.43
N LEU A 21 -20.37 -11.10 -0.70
CA LEU A 21 -21.15 -11.47 0.49
C LEU A 21 -20.32 -12.18 1.58
N LEU A 22 -18.99 -12.07 1.53
CA LEU A 22 -18.06 -12.65 2.51
C LEU A 22 -17.92 -11.80 3.78
N PHE A 23 -18.32 -10.54 3.71
CA PHE A 23 -18.12 -9.53 4.75
C PHE A 23 -19.45 -8.88 5.11
N THR A 24 -19.71 -8.77 6.41
CA THR A 24 -20.94 -8.17 6.95
C THR A 24 -20.86 -6.64 6.93
N ASN A 25 -19.73 -6.07 7.34
CA ASN A 25 -19.49 -4.63 7.33
C ASN A 25 -18.02 -4.31 7.03
N PRO A 26 -17.60 -4.44 5.75
CA PRO A 26 -16.20 -4.30 5.36
C PRO A 26 -15.74 -2.84 5.40
N TYR A 27 -14.66 -2.58 6.12
CA TYR A 27 -13.83 -1.39 5.99
C TYR A 27 -12.62 -1.70 5.10
N ILE A 28 -12.51 -0.99 3.98
CA ILE A 28 -11.37 -1.14 3.07
C ILE A 28 -10.19 -0.33 3.60
N LYS A 29 -9.09 -1.01 3.93
CA LYS A 29 -7.84 -0.39 4.38
C LYS A 29 -6.98 0.07 3.22
N TYR A 30 -6.86 -0.76 2.19
CA TYR A 30 -6.14 -0.44 0.97
C TYR A 30 -6.67 -1.22 -0.23
N VAL A 31 -6.42 -0.68 -1.42
CA VAL A 31 -6.66 -1.30 -2.71
C VAL A 31 -5.40 -1.12 -3.55
N LEU A 32 -4.76 -2.22 -3.88
CA LEU A 32 -3.67 -2.29 -4.85
C LEU A 32 -4.20 -2.92 -6.14
N MET A 33 -3.66 -2.51 -7.27
CA MET A 33 -4.12 -2.98 -8.58
C MET A 33 -2.97 -3.27 -9.52
N LYS A 34 -3.05 -4.40 -10.23
CA LYS A 34 -2.18 -4.68 -11.37
C LYS A 34 -2.96 -4.45 -12.67
N ASN A 35 -2.46 -3.55 -13.51
CA ASN A 35 -3.06 -3.25 -14.82
C ASN A 35 -2.67 -4.33 -15.83
N GLU A 36 -3.39 -5.45 -15.80
CA GLU A 36 -3.31 -6.48 -16.85
C GLU A 36 -4.46 -6.34 -17.86
N ARG A 37 -4.68 -7.37 -18.69
CA ARG A 37 -5.78 -7.43 -19.66
C ARG A 37 -7.16 -7.24 -18.99
N LYS A 38 -7.26 -7.65 -17.72
CA LYS A 38 -8.33 -7.30 -16.78
C LYS A 38 -7.67 -6.81 -15.49
N PRO A 39 -8.18 -5.73 -14.85
CA PRO A 39 -7.64 -5.27 -13.58
C PRO A 39 -7.72 -6.37 -12.51
N GLN A 40 -6.59 -6.71 -11.91
CA GLN A 40 -6.51 -7.54 -10.72
C GLN A 40 -6.40 -6.63 -9.50
N PHE A 41 -7.12 -6.96 -8.43
CA PHE A 41 -7.16 -6.18 -7.20
C PHE A 41 -6.68 -7.03 -6.03
N ILE A 42 -5.88 -6.43 -5.17
CA ILE A 42 -5.61 -6.92 -3.82
C ILE A 42 -6.18 -5.89 -2.85
N ILE A 43 -7.04 -6.32 -1.93
CA ILE A 43 -7.81 -5.46 -1.05
C ILE A 43 -7.55 -5.84 0.40
N GLY A 44 -7.00 -4.92 1.18
CA GLY A 44 -6.93 -5.08 2.64
C GLY A 44 -8.29 -4.73 3.26
N ILE A 45 -8.84 -5.62 4.07
CA ILE A 45 -10.17 -5.49 4.67
C ILE A 45 -10.07 -5.66 6.18
N TYR A 46 -10.79 -4.81 6.89
CA TYR A 46 -11.18 -5.04 8.27
C TYR A 46 -12.71 -5.12 8.34
N ASP A 47 -13.29 -6.26 8.67
CA ASP A 47 -14.72 -6.36 8.96
C ASP A 47 -14.96 -6.02 10.42
N VAL A 48 -15.74 -4.96 10.66
CA VAL A 48 -15.97 -4.42 12.00
C VAL A 48 -16.88 -5.33 12.83
N ILE A 49 -17.79 -6.07 12.20
CA ILE A 49 -18.77 -6.91 12.92
C ILE A 49 -18.15 -8.26 13.25
N ASP A 50 -17.46 -8.85 12.29
CA ASP A 50 -16.87 -10.18 12.44
C ASP A 50 -15.43 -10.12 13.00
N GLU A 51 -14.91 -8.91 13.23
CA GLU A 51 -13.53 -8.61 13.67
C GLU A 51 -12.46 -9.25 12.76
N ILE A 52 -12.80 -9.47 11.49
CA ILE A 52 -11.92 -10.11 10.52
C ILE A 52 -10.92 -9.09 9.99
N ASN A 53 -9.63 -9.40 10.07
CA ASN A 53 -8.58 -8.63 9.44
C ASN A 53 -7.89 -9.50 8.37
N CYS A 54 -8.05 -9.15 7.09
CA CYS A 54 -7.62 -10.02 6.00
C CYS A 54 -7.21 -9.28 4.73
N VAL A 55 -6.53 -10.01 3.86
CA VAL A 55 -6.31 -9.67 2.46
C VAL A 55 -7.30 -10.43 1.60
N TYR A 56 -7.97 -9.74 0.69
CA TYR A 56 -8.94 -10.31 -0.24
C TYR A 56 -8.56 -10.00 -1.69
N GLU A 57 -8.41 -11.06 -2.48
CA GLU A 57 -8.31 -10.99 -3.94
C GLU A 57 -9.67 -11.33 -4.55
N PRO A 58 -10.36 -10.39 -5.23
CA PRO A 58 -11.72 -10.61 -5.72
C PRO A 58 -11.80 -11.57 -6.92
N HIS A 59 -11.82 -12.86 -6.62
CA HIS A 59 -12.05 -13.98 -7.53
C HIS A 59 -13.15 -14.91 -6.95
N PRO A 60 -14.02 -15.52 -7.77
CA PRO A 60 -15.16 -16.31 -7.29
C PRO A 60 -14.82 -17.43 -6.30
N ASP A 61 -13.62 -18.00 -6.43
CA ASP A 61 -13.17 -19.15 -5.64
C ASP A 61 -12.14 -18.79 -4.56
N ASN A 62 -11.77 -17.51 -4.44
CA ASN A 62 -10.74 -17.10 -3.49
C ASN A 62 -11.35 -16.85 -2.11
N ALA A 63 -10.86 -17.60 -1.13
CA ALA A 63 -11.06 -17.27 0.27
C ALA A 63 -10.19 -16.05 0.65
N PRO A 64 -10.65 -15.21 1.58
CA PRO A 64 -9.79 -14.20 2.17
C PRO A 64 -8.64 -14.87 2.93
N VAL A 65 -7.46 -14.26 2.90
CA VAL A 65 -6.30 -14.67 3.69
C VAL A 65 -6.27 -13.82 4.95
N PHE A 66 -6.46 -14.42 6.12
CA PHE A 66 -6.37 -13.69 7.39
C PHE A 66 -4.96 -13.13 7.57
N LEU A 67 -4.87 -11.95 8.20
CA LEU A 67 -3.60 -11.26 8.31
C LEU A 67 -2.59 -12.03 9.18
N GLU A 68 -3.07 -12.80 10.16
CA GLU A 68 -2.24 -13.70 10.99
C GLU A 68 -1.64 -14.87 10.21
N ASP A 69 -2.28 -15.27 9.11
CA ASP A 69 -1.83 -16.33 8.21
C ASP A 69 -1.17 -15.78 6.94
N LEU A 70 -0.85 -14.47 6.91
CA LEU A 70 -0.31 -13.82 5.73
C LEU A 70 1.13 -14.28 5.48
N GLU A 71 1.30 -15.05 4.40
CA GLU A 71 2.61 -15.47 3.92
C GLU A 71 2.90 -14.88 2.53
N TYR A 72 4.11 -14.37 2.36
CA TYR A 72 4.65 -13.93 1.07
C TYR A 72 6.18 -14.07 1.09
N LYS A 73 6.78 -14.07 -0.11
CA LYS A 73 8.22 -14.24 -0.26
C LYS A 73 8.80 -13.08 -1.03
N HIS A 74 9.47 -12.21 -0.29
CA HIS A 74 10.29 -11.12 -0.78
C HIS A 74 11.58 -11.05 0.04
N HIS A 75 12.73 -11.11 -0.62
CA HIS A 75 14.03 -11.15 0.04
C HIS A 75 14.20 -10.03 1.09
N ILE A 76 13.82 -8.79 0.77
CA ILE A 76 13.81 -7.70 1.74
C ILE A 76 12.56 -7.74 2.65
N PHE A 77 11.38 -7.49 2.08
CA PHE A 77 10.17 -7.24 2.86
C PHE A 77 9.56 -8.43 3.61
N SER A 78 10.10 -9.65 3.49
CA SER A 78 9.65 -10.80 4.28
C SER A 78 10.78 -11.51 5.02
N GLU A 79 11.94 -11.70 4.39
CA GLU A 79 13.02 -12.47 5.00
C GLU A 79 13.83 -11.62 5.99
N GLU A 80 14.07 -10.34 5.67
CA GLU A 80 14.87 -9.44 6.50
C GLU A 80 14.03 -8.61 7.50
N THR A 81 12.74 -8.40 7.23
CA THR A 81 11.84 -7.57 8.07
C THR A 81 10.77 -8.36 8.80
N GLU A 82 10.76 -9.70 8.66
CA GLU A 82 9.65 -10.59 9.04
C GLU A 82 8.37 -10.32 8.24
N ALA A 83 7.53 -11.36 8.07
CA ALA A 83 6.30 -11.25 7.30
C ALA A 83 5.27 -10.38 8.06
N CYS A 84 4.82 -9.31 7.41
CA CYS A 84 3.87 -8.34 7.96
C CYS A 84 3.02 -7.70 6.86
N GLU A 85 2.00 -6.92 7.25
CA GLU A 85 1.10 -6.27 6.30
C GLU A 85 1.82 -5.20 5.45
N GLU A 86 2.65 -4.40 6.10
CA GLU A 86 3.39 -3.29 5.52
C GLU A 86 4.39 -3.80 4.48
N GLY A 87 5.17 -4.82 4.86
CA GLY A 87 6.09 -5.50 3.96
C GLY A 87 5.37 -6.16 2.78
N TYR A 88 4.18 -6.73 2.99
CA TYR A 88 3.37 -7.31 1.90
C TYR A 88 2.87 -6.26 0.92
N ILE A 89 2.41 -5.11 1.39
CA ILE A 89 2.02 -3.98 0.53
C ILE A 89 3.21 -3.53 -0.31
N LEU A 90 4.37 -3.37 0.30
CA LEU A 90 5.59 -2.95 -0.41
C LEU A 90 6.08 -4.01 -1.39
N SER A 91 5.99 -5.31 -1.07
CA SER A 91 6.33 -6.38 -2.00
C SER A 91 5.40 -6.41 -3.21
N LEU A 92 4.11 -6.16 -3.02
CA LEU A 92 3.18 -6.04 -4.15
C LEU A 92 3.53 -4.83 -5.03
N ILE A 93 3.91 -3.69 -4.43
CA ILE A 93 4.36 -2.52 -5.19
C ILE A 93 5.64 -2.83 -5.96
N SER A 94 6.59 -3.57 -5.38
CA SER A 94 7.83 -3.99 -6.07
C SER A 94 7.53 -4.94 -7.24
N GLU A 95 6.49 -5.77 -7.12
CA GLU A 95 5.97 -6.65 -8.18
C GLU A 95 5.11 -5.93 -9.23
N GLY A 96 4.98 -4.61 -9.15
CA GLY A 96 4.30 -3.77 -10.15
C GLY A 96 2.82 -3.53 -9.91
N TYR A 97 2.31 -3.81 -8.70
CA TYR A 97 0.99 -3.31 -8.31
C TYR A 97 1.05 -1.79 -8.05
N GLU A 98 0.03 -1.08 -8.51
CA GLU A 98 -0.14 0.35 -8.26
C GLU A 98 -1.15 0.57 -7.13
N PRO A 99 -0.87 1.47 -6.17
CA PRO A 99 -1.87 1.85 -5.19
C PRO A 99 -3.02 2.64 -5.83
N VAL A 100 -4.24 2.20 -5.52
CA VAL A 100 -5.50 2.87 -5.89
C VAL A 100 -5.98 3.70 -4.71
N PHE A 101 -6.05 3.09 -3.53
CA PHE A 101 -6.51 3.67 -2.29
C PHE A 101 -5.70 3.06 -1.14
N ILE A 102 -5.34 3.88 -0.15
CA ILE A 102 -4.78 3.45 1.13
C ILE A 102 -5.36 4.42 2.16
N ASP A 103 -5.88 3.90 3.27
CA ASP A 103 -6.41 4.72 4.35
C ASP A 103 -5.29 5.40 5.15
N ILE A 104 -5.65 6.33 6.02
CA ILE A 104 -4.65 7.09 6.78
C ILE A 104 -3.87 6.21 7.76
N GLN A 105 -4.52 5.24 8.42
CA GLN A 105 -3.87 4.42 9.45
C GLN A 105 -2.86 3.45 8.85
N THR A 106 -3.15 2.92 7.66
CA THR A 106 -2.24 2.10 6.86
C THR A 106 -1.09 2.94 6.34
N HIS A 107 -1.32 4.20 5.95
CA HIS A 107 -0.24 5.12 5.61
C HIS A 107 0.71 5.38 6.78
N VAL A 108 0.17 5.63 7.99
CA VAL A 108 0.96 5.79 9.21
C VAL A 108 1.89 4.59 9.43
N LYS A 109 1.31 3.38 9.42
CA LYS A 109 2.08 2.14 9.61
C LYS A 109 3.14 1.93 8.55
N LEU A 110 2.82 2.20 7.27
CA LEU A 110 3.79 2.10 6.19
C LEU A 110 4.96 3.08 6.35
N TRP A 111 4.70 4.32 6.79
CA TRP A 111 5.76 5.30 7.01
C TRP A 111 6.64 4.91 8.19
N ASP A 112 6.04 4.50 9.30
CA ASP A 112 6.75 4.00 10.48
C ASP A 112 7.60 2.77 10.16
N PHE A 113 7.04 1.82 9.39
CA PHE A 113 7.76 0.63 8.93
C PHE A 113 8.98 0.96 8.06
N ILE A 114 8.83 1.87 7.09
CA ILE A 114 9.94 2.29 6.22
C ILE A 114 11.03 2.99 7.04
N ASP A 115 10.64 3.85 7.97
CA ASP A 115 11.57 4.58 8.84
C ASP A 115 12.32 3.63 9.78
N TYR A 116 11.60 2.72 10.44
CA TYR A 116 12.18 1.77 11.38
C TYR A 116 13.14 0.77 10.71
N HIS A 117 12.84 0.34 9.48
CA HIS A 117 13.66 -0.60 8.71
C HIS A 117 14.54 0.06 7.65
N MET A 118 14.80 1.38 7.75
CA MET A 118 15.46 2.17 6.70
C MET A 118 16.76 1.55 6.18
N ASP A 119 17.64 1.07 7.08
CA ASP A 119 18.91 0.43 6.72
C ASP A 119 18.73 -0.83 5.85
N THR A 120 17.59 -1.51 5.99
CA THR A 120 17.25 -2.75 5.27
C THR A 120 16.47 -2.45 4.00
N VAL A 121 15.45 -1.59 4.06
CA VAL A 121 14.56 -1.32 2.91
C VAL A 121 15.16 -0.36 1.89
N ASP A 122 16.26 0.32 2.21
CA ASP A 122 16.98 1.22 1.30
C ASP A 122 17.44 0.54 0.00
N SER A 123 17.70 -0.77 0.01
CA SER A 123 18.00 -1.54 -1.20
C SER A 123 16.82 -1.60 -2.17
N GLU A 124 15.59 -1.39 -1.68
CA GLU A 124 14.32 -1.34 -2.42
C GLU A 124 13.86 0.11 -2.69
N LYS A 125 14.80 1.04 -2.81
CA LYS A 125 14.52 2.47 -3.03
C LYS A 125 13.53 2.76 -4.16
N ALA A 126 13.55 2.00 -5.26
CA ALA A 126 12.61 2.19 -6.36
C ALA A 126 11.15 1.95 -5.92
N THR A 127 10.93 0.91 -5.13
CA THR A 127 9.63 0.55 -4.53
C THR A 127 9.15 1.65 -3.58
N ILE A 128 10.03 2.13 -2.69
CA ILE A 128 9.75 3.23 -1.76
C ILE A 128 9.38 4.50 -2.53
N LEU A 129 10.14 4.85 -3.57
CA LEU A 129 9.85 6.02 -4.41
C LEU A 129 8.50 5.90 -5.13
N CYS A 130 8.12 4.72 -5.61
CA CYS A 130 6.79 4.49 -6.20
C CYS A 130 5.67 4.78 -5.19
N TYR A 131 5.80 4.27 -3.96
CA TYR A 131 4.86 4.53 -2.88
C TYR A 131 4.81 6.02 -2.47
N LEU A 132 5.96 6.67 -2.30
CA LEU A 132 6.02 8.09 -1.92
C LEU A 132 5.44 9.01 -3.01
N LYS A 133 5.66 8.69 -4.30
CA LYS A 133 5.01 9.38 -5.42
C LYS A 133 3.50 9.25 -5.37
N TYR A 134 2.98 8.07 -5.03
CA TYR A 134 1.55 7.89 -4.76
C TYR A 134 1.09 8.80 -3.62
N CYS A 135 1.75 8.75 -2.46
CA CYS A 135 1.43 9.56 -1.29
C CYS A 135 1.36 11.06 -1.64
N ARG A 136 2.36 11.57 -2.36
CA ARG A 136 2.46 12.98 -2.75
C ARG A 136 1.31 13.38 -3.68
N SER A 137 0.98 12.51 -4.64
CA SER A 137 -0.14 12.74 -5.57
C SER A 137 -1.52 12.69 -4.88
N SER A 138 -1.61 12.05 -3.73
CA SER A 138 -2.83 11.89 -2.93
C SER A 138 -2.94 12.90 -1.78
N GLY A 139 -1.92 13.74 -1.58
CA GLY A 139 -1.90 14.77 -0.53
C GLY A 139 -1.50 14.25 0.85
N ILE A 140 -0.86 13.08 0.93
CA ILE A 140 -0.32 12.53 2.18
C ILE A 140 1.00 13.25 2.50
N SER A 141 1.16 13.70 3.74
CA SER A 141 2.35 14.39 4.24
C SER A 141 2.70 13.89 5.65
N PRO A 142 3.96 14.03 6.11
CA PRO A 142 4.35 13.64 7.47
C PRO A 142 3.53 14.38 8.53
N ASP A 143 3.23 15.67 8.30
CA ASP A 143 2.39 16.48 9.21
C ASP A 143 0.98 15.88 9.33
N LEU A 144 0.35 15.54 8.19
CA LEU A 144 -0.97 14.90 8.18
C LEU A 144 -0.94 13.57 8.92
N LEU A 145 0.08 12.74 8.71
CA LEU A 145 0.16 11.44 9.36
C LEU A 145 0.39 11.59 10.88
N SER A 146 1.21 12.55 11.30
CA SER A 146 1.45 12.84 12.71
C SER A 146 0.17 13.30 13.43
N GLU A 147 -0.64 14.15 12.79
CA GLU A 147 -1.95 14.58 13.32
C GLU A 147 -2.92 13.42 13.58
N TYR A 148 -2.78 12.32 12.84
CA TYR A 148 -3.70 11.17 12.88
C TYR A 148 -3.15 9.95 13.65
N SER A 149 -1.95 10.04 14.25
CA SER A 149 -1.28 8.88 14.85
C SER A 149 -0.66 9.10 16.23
N ASP A 150 -0.71 10.32 16.80
CA ASP A 150 -0.07 10.68 18.08
C ASP A 150 1.45 10.35 18.15
N ILE A 151 2.08 10.00 17.02
CA ILE A 151 3.51 9.75 16.89
C ILE A 151 4.15 10.77 15.96
N THR A 152 5.45 11.01 16.13
CA THR A 152 6.22 11.85 15.22
C THR A 152 6.58 11.04 13.97
N ILE A 153 6.09 11.47 12.81
CA ILE A 153 6.40 10.83 11.53
C ILE A 153 7.58 11.54 10.87
N ASN A 154 8.66 10.80 10.60
CA ASN A 154 9.82 11.32 9.89
C ASN A 154 9.48 11.67 8.42
N ASP A 155 10.09 12.74 7.91
CA ASP A 155 9.84 13.20 6.54
C ASP A 155 10.59 12.33 5.52
N LEU A 156 9.97 11.22 5.13
CA LEU A 156 10.48 10.32 4.09
C LEU A 156 10.66 11.02 2.74
N TYR A 157 9.99 12.14 2.47
CA TYR A 157 10.22 12.89 1.23
C TYR A 157 11.59 13.54 1.21
N ALA A 158 12.03 14.12 2.33
CA ALA A 158 13.36 14.69 2.45
C ALA A 158 14.44 13.59 2.24
N ILE A 159 14.22 12.41 2.80
CA ILE A 159 15.17 11.30 2.74
C ILE A 159 15.28 10.72 1.32
N TYR A 160 14.15 10.41 0.68
CA TYR A 160 14.15 9.66 -0.58
C TYR A 160 14.02 10.52 -1.84
N MET A 161 13.32 11.65 -1.78
CA MET A 161 12.95 12.44 -2.96
C MET A 161 13.82 13.70 -3.19
N GLU A 162 14.78 14.02 -2.32
CA GLU A 162 15.63 15.21 -2.46
C GLU A 162 16.45 15.27 -3.76
N ASN A 163 16.76 14.12 -4.38
CA ASN A 163 17.60 14.03 -5.57
C ASN A 163 16.85 14.04 -6.92
N GLU A 164 15.51 14.15 -6.97
CA GLU A 164 14.80 14.21 -8.27
C GLU A 164 15.10 15.51 -9.06
N LYS A 165 15.72 16.53 -8.45
CA LYS A 165 16.09 17.79 -9.12
C LYS A 165 17.46 17.77 -9.83
N LEU A 166 18.22 16.68 -9.75
CA LEU A 166 19.58 16.60 -10.32
C LEU A 166 19.69 15.82 -11.64
N GLY A 167 18.56 15.37 -12.22
CA GLY A 167 18.54 14.54 -13.43
C GLY A 167 18.26 15.24 -14.77
N ASP A 168 18.31 16.57 -14.85
CA ASP A 168 17.93 17.33 -16.05
C ASP A 168 19.07 18.16 -16.67
N LYS A 169 20.32 17.73 -16.45
CA LYS A 169 21.49 18.25 -17.17
C LYS A 169 22.47 17.13 -17.42
N ASP A 170 22.32 16.45 -18.55
CA ASP A 170 23.43 15.85 -19.31
C ASP A 170 22.93 15.52 -20.73
N HIS A 171 22.68 16.58 -21.48
CA HIS A 171 22.69 16.56 -22.94
C HIS A 171 23.47 17.80 -23.42
N GLU A 172 24.79 17.68 -23.42
CA GLU A 172 25.67 18.36 -24.38
C GLU A 172 26.17 17.32 -25.41
#